data_AF-A0A1X7TPM8-F1
#
_entry.id   AF-A0A1X7TPM8-F1
#
_cell.length_a   1.000
_cell.length_b   1.000
_cell.length_c   1.000
_cell.angle_alpha   90.00
_cell.angle_beta   90.00
_cell.angle_gamma   90.00
#
_symmetry.space_group_name_H-M   'P 1'
#
loop_
_entity.id
_entity.type
_entity.pdbx_description
1 polymer ?
#
loop_
_entity_poly.entity_id
_entity_poly.type
_entity_poly.pdbx_seq_one_letter_code
_entity_poly.pdbx_strand_id
1 'polypeptide(L)'
;MAEGGKSAKDVFKKTLPNFINILGKDPPFSVVTASLNAEDLITDQELEAIMTKQGVERGREVAFTLRDKIKDSDDPNVCLLAICKIFESELVDNATLKKHGESMRTSISSTAAASTARHPVSHPEEYSKRKFGELDIGDLKTVRSVLTKAMFGPVHWTDLGLSLGLIMPTLNVIGRTNGDANDYLKLTLQYWLEKKDNVTGTTWDNLIRAVRSTGDNAAAERMQGILK
;
A
#
# COMPACT_ATOMS: atom_id res chain seq x y z
N MET A 1 -1.05 14.30 24.60
CA MET A 1 -0.50 14.81 23.34
C MET A 1 0.77 14.03 23.04
N ALA A 2 0.75 13.19 22.01
CA ALA A 2 1.91 12.46 21.55
C ALA A 2 1.93 12.61 20.03
N GLU A 3 2.83 13.44 19.51
CA GLU A 3 3.07 13.54 18.07
C GLU A 3 3.70 12.21 17.64
N GLY A 4 2.85 11.31 17.11
CA GLY A 4 3.29 10.09 16.47
C GLY A 4 4.23 10.42 15.31
N GLY A 5 5.44 9.87 15.35
CA GLY A 5 6.44 10.02 14.30
C GLY A 5 5.84 9.67 12.93
N LYS A 6 6.12 10.49 11.91
CA LYS A 6 5.58 10.30 10.55
C LYS A 6 6.28 9.10 9.91
N SER A 7 5.52 8.07 9.52
CA SER A 7 6.09 6.90 8.83
C SER A 7 6.69 7.30 7.47
N ALA A 8 7.72 6.60 6.98
CA ALA A 8 8.26 6.83 5.62
C ALA A 8 7.16 6.82 4.53
N LYS A 9 6.14 5.98 4.72
CA LYS A 9 4.97 5.92 3.85
C LYS A 9 4.19 7.23 3.86
N ASP A 10 3.95 7.82 5.03
CA ASP A 10 3.26 9.10 5.17
C ASP A 10 4.10 10.28 4.68
N VAL A 11 5.41 10.24 4.93
CA VAL A 11 6.37 11.24 4.46
C VAL A 11 6.36 11.27 2.92
N PHE A 12 6.49 10.10 2.28
CA PHE A 12 6.48 9.99 0.82
C PHE A 12 5.11 10.31 0.21
N LYS A 13 4.02 9.88 0.86
CA LYS A 13 2.65 10.16 0.37
C LYS A 13 2.34 11.65 0.34
N LYS A 14 2.87 12.43 1.29
CA LYS A 14 2.68 13.88 1.33
C LYS A 14 3.43 14.61 0.21
N THR A 15 4.50 14.02 -0.30
CA THR A 15 5.35 14.61 -1.33
C THR A 15 4.97 14.16 -2.74
N LEU A 16 4.19 13.07 -2.89
CA LEU A 16 3.63 12.57 -4.17
C LEU A 16 3.11 13.67 -5.12
N PRO A 17 2.22 14.59 -4.72
CA PRO A 17 1.64 15.56 -5.65
C PRO A 17 2.68 16.49 -6.29
N ASN A 18 3.77 16.76 -5.58
CA ASN A 18 4.85 17.62 -6.06
C ASN A 18 5.77 16.88 -7.04
N PHE A 19 5.90 15.55 -6.90
CA PHE A 19 6.78 14.74 -7.73
C PHE A 19 6.22 14.45 -9.12
N ILE A 20 4.92 14.24 -9.24
CA ILE A 20 4.27 13.82 -10.48
C ILE A 20 4.59 14.79 -11.64
N ASN A 21 4.61 16.09 -11.38
CA ASN A 21 4.89 17.08 -12.43
C ASN A 21 6.37 17.21 -12.78
N ILE A 22 7.26 16.92 -11.83
CA ILE A 22 8.72 17.08 -12.00
C ILE A 22 9.31 15.85 -12.67
N LEU A 23 8.98 14.66 -12.16
CA LEU A 23 9.39 13.38 -12.74
C LEU A 23 8.69 13.09 -14.07
N GLY A 24 7.70 13.90 -14.45
CA GLY A 24 7.08 13.85 -15.76
C GLY A 24 7.86 14.54 -16.86
N LYS A 25 8.94 15.28 -16.55
CA LYS A 25 9.71 16.11 -17.49
C LYS A 25 11.17 15.68 -17.56
N ASP A 26 11.75 15.75 -18.75
CA ASP A 26 13.20 15.65 -18.93
C ASP A 26 13.83 17.03 -18.67
N PRO A 27 15.09 17.11 -18.20
CA PRO A 27 16.01 16.00 -17.85
C PRO A 27 15.77 15.18 -16.56
N PRO A 28 15.02 15.64 -15.53
CA PRO A 28 14.89 14.91 -14.26
C PRO A 28 14.40 13.48 -14.41
N PHE A 29 13.47 13.22 -15.33
CA PHE A 29 12.93 11.89 -15.58
C PHE A 29 14.01 10.86 -15.93
N SER A 30 14.79 11.10 -16.99
CA SER A 30 15.76 10.13 -17.50
C SER A 30 16.88 9.83 -16.51
N VAL A 31 17.40 10.86 -15.83
CA VAL A 31 18.45 10.68 -14.82
C VAL A 31 17.94 9.93 -13.59
N VAL A 32 16.76 10.31 -13.08
CA VAL A 32 16.18 9.69 -11.88
C VAL A 32 15.78 8.25 -12.16
N THR A 33 15.09 7.96 -13.26
CA THR A 33 14.65 6.58 -13.57
C THR A 33 15.81 5.63 -13.86
N ALA A 34 16.88 6.10 -14.52
CA ALA A 34 18.10 5.32 -14.67
C ALA A 34 18.74 4.99 -13.30
N SER A 35 18.78 5.96 -12.39
CA SER A 35 19.32 5.76 -11.04
C SER A 35 18.42 4.87 -10.17
N LEU A 36 17.10 4.95 -10.33
CA LEU A 36 16.13 4.09 -9.64
C LEU A 36 16.27 2.62 -10.09
N ASN A 37 16.50 2.39 -11.38
CA ASN A 37 16.73 1.05 -11.92
C ASN A 37 18.07 0.48 -11.43
N ALA A 38 19.13 1.31 -11.43
CA ALA A 38 20.45 0.90 -10.96
C ALA A 38 20.51 0.55 -9.46
N GLU A 39 19.57 1.06 -8.66
CA GLU A 39 19.44 0.78 -7.22
C GLU A 39 18.31 -0.24 -6.93
N ASP A 40 17.85 -0.99 -7.96
CA ASP A 40 16.81 -2.04 -7.87
C ASP A 40 15.46 -1.56 -7.26
N LEU A 41 15.21 -0.25 -7.27
CA LEU A 41 13.98 0.36 -6.75
C LEU A 41 12.82 0.19 -7.73
N ILE A 42 13.11 0.17 -9.03
CA ILE A 42 12.20 -0.21 -10.10
C ILE A 42 12.89 -1.29 -10.93
N THR A 43 12.10 -2.19 -11.51
CA THR A 43 12.58 -3.25 -12.42
C THR A 43 12.70 -2.73 -13.84
N ASP A 44 13.46 -3.41 -14.70
CA ASP A 44 13.52 -3.11 -16.14
C ASP A 44 12.13 -3.13 -16.79
N GLN A 45 11.26 -4.05 -16.37
CA GLN A 45 9.89 -4.13 -16.88
C GLN A 45 9.06 -2.90 -16.49
N GLU A 46 9.18 -2.43 -15.24
CA GLU A 46 8.52 -1.20 -14.79
C GLU A 46 9.10 0.02 -15.48
N LEU A 47 10.42 0.07 -15.67
CA LEU A 47 11.09 1.14 -16.40
C LEU A 47 10.59 1.24 -17.84
N GLU A 48 10.55 0.13 -18.58
CA GLU A 48 10.02 0.09 -19.95
C GLU A 48 8.57 0.57 -19.99
N ALA A 49 7.72 0.10 -19.06
CA ALA A 49 6.33 0.54 -18.96
C ALA A 49 6.23 2.05 -18.72
N ILE A 50 7.07 2.60 -17.85
CA ILE A 50 7.16 4.04 -17.56
C ILE A 50 7.65 4.83 -18.80
N MET A 51 8.63 4.31 -19.56
CA MET A 51 9.18 4.98 -20.74
C MET A 51 8.16 5.11 -21.88
N THR A 52 7.13 4.25 -21.92
CA THR A 52 6.02 4.38 -22.89
C THR A 52 5.11 5.58 -22.60
N LYS A 53 5.18 6.17 -21.40
CA LYS A 53 4.32 7.27 -20.96
C LYS A 53 4.98 8.63 -21.22
N GLN A 54 4.19 9.71 -21.19
CA GLN A 54 4.70 11.08 -21.34
C GLN A 54 4.10 12.05 -20.31
N GLY A 55 4.84 13.14 -20.06
CA GLY A 55 4.37 14.26 -19.24
C GLY A 55 3.92 13.84 -17.84
N VAL A 56 2.75 14.32 -17.42
CA VAL A 56 2.19 14.10 -16.08
C VAL A 56 1.90 12.61 -15.81
N GLU A 57 1.48 11.85 -16.83
CA GLU A 57 1.20 10.42 -16.69
C GLU A 57 2.49 9.63 -16.39
N ARG A 58 3.59 9.98 -17.06
CA ARG A 58 4.92 9.40 -16.82
C ARG A 58 5.39 9.63 -15.39
N GLY A 59 5.31 10.88 -14.92
CA GLY A 59 5.70 11.19 -13.54
C GLY A 59 4.77 10.57 -12.51
N ARG A 60 3.50 10.34 -12.85
CA ARG A 60 2.54 9.61 -12.03
C ARG A 60 2.94 8.16 -11.89
N GLU A 61 3.32 7.51 -12.99
CA GLU A 61 3.71 6.11 -12.97
C GLU A 61 4.94 5.91 -12.05
N VAL A 62 6.01 6.69 -12.26
CA VAL A 62 7.21 6.67 -11.40
C VAL A 62 6.84 6.85 -9.92
N ALA A 63 6.01 7.85 -9.62
CA ALA A 63 5.64 8.18 -8.25
C ALA A 63 4.82 7.06 -7.58
N PHE A 64 3.96 6.38 -8.33
CA PHE A 64 3.14 5.27 -7.84
C PHE A 64 3.96 4.00 -7.66
N THR A 65 4.85 3.67 -8.60
CA THR A 65 5.80 2.55 -8.48
C THR A 65 6.65 2.70 -7.23
N LEU A 66 7.25 3.87 -7.01
CA LEU A 66 8.05 4.13 -5.80
C LEU A 66 7.23 4.04 -4.51
N ARG A 67 5.99 4.55 -4.53
CA ARG A 67 5.10 4.44 -3.37
C ARG A 67 4.83 2.96 -3.05
N ASP A 68 4.54 2.16 -4.07
CA ASP A 68 4.20 0.75 -3.89
C ASP A 68 5.46 -0.03 -3.45
N LYS A 69 6.65 0.30 -3.96
CA LYS A 69 7.92 -0.23 -3.47
C LYS A 69 8.19 0.10 -2.00
N ILE A 70 8.01 1.36 -1.58
CA ILE A 70 8.14 1.75 -0.15
C ILE A 70 7.07 1.04 0.70
N LYS A 71 5.87 0.86 0.15
CA LYS A 71 4.77 0.21 0.85
C LYS A 71 5.03 -1.27 1.07
N ASP A 72 5.59 -1.95 0.08
CA ASP A 72 5.81 -3.39 0.04
C ASP A 72 7.20 -3.80 0.54
N SER A 73 8.11 -2.85 0.75
CA SER A 73 9.41 -3.07 1.37
C SER A 73 9.29 -3.46 2.85
N ASP A 74 10.15 -4.41 3.24
CA ASP A 74 10.35 -4.81 4.64
C ASP A 74 10.95 -3.67 5.48
N ASP A 75 11.71 -2.77 4.85
CA ASP A 75 12.19 -1.53 5.46
C ASP A 75 11.83 -0.31 4.59
N PRO A 76 10.65 0.29 4.84
CA PRO A 76 10.20 1.49 4.15
C PRO A 76 11.12 2.70 4.34
N ASN A 77 11.85 2.78 5.45
CA ASN A 77 12.76 3.89 5.71
C ASN A 77 14.02 3.75 4.85
N VAL A 78 14.56 2.54 4.71
CA VAL A 78 15.69 2.26 3.80
C VAL A 78 15.32 2.56 2.36
N CYS A 79 14.15 2.12 1.90
CA CYS A 79 13.67 2.46 0.55
C CYS A 79 13.50 3.97 0.36
N LEU A 80 12.91 4.66 1.33
CA LEU A 80 12.77 6.12 1.25
C LEU A 80 14.12 6.84 1.26
N LEU A 81 15.09 6.39 2.06
CA LEU A 81 16.44 6.94 2.11
C LEU A 81 17.18 6.76 0.78
N ALA A 82 17.03 5.61 0.12
CA ALA A 82 17.59 5.35 -1.20
C ALA A 82 17.00 6.32 -2.23
N ILE A 83 15.68 6.54 -2.21
CA ILE A 83 15.01 7.52 -3.06
C ILE A 83 15.51 8.95 -2.78
N CYS A 84 15.65 9.35 -1.51
CA CYS A 84 16.20 10.65 -1.16
C CYS A 84 17.64 10.81 -1.67
N LYS A 85 18.49 9.78 -1.56
CA LYS A 85 19.87 9.79 -2.06
C LYS A 85 19.92 10.02 -3.57
N ILE A 86 19.01 9.40 -4.32
CA ILE A 86 18.91 9.60 -5.78
C ILE A 86 18.48 11.04 -6.11
N PHE A 87 17.48 11.58 -5.39
CA PHE A 87 17.02 12.94 -5.62
C PHE A 87 18.08 14.01 -5.28
N GLU A 88 18.93 13.72 -4.30
CA GLU A 88 20.01 14.59 -3.86
C GLU A 88 21.29 14.44 -4.70
N SER A 89 21.35 13.47 -5.61
CA SER A 89 22.52 13.20 -6.45
C SER A 89 22.94 14.44 -7.26
N GLU A 90 24.25 14.62 -7.41
CA GLU A 90 24.82 15.67 -8.25
C GLU A 90 24.39 15.55 -9.73
N LEU A 91 23.99 14.35 -10.15
CA LEU A 91 23.49 14.10 -11.51
C LEU A 91 22.09 14.69 -11.73
N VAL A 92 21.31 14.87 -10.66
CA VAL A 92 19.96 15.42 -10.74
C VAL A 92 20.03 16.95 -10.66
N ASP A 93 20.05 17.62 -11.81
CA ASP A 93 20.00 19.09 -11.88
C ASP A 93 18.55 19.60 -11.67
N ASN A 94 18.01 19.40 -10.47
CA ASN A 94 16.71 19.91 -10.09
C ASN A 94 16.66 20.29 -8.60
N ALA A 95 16.73 21.59 -8.32
CA ALA A 95 16.72 22.11 -6.95
C ALA A 95 15.46 21.74 -6.16
N THR A 96 14.31 21.58 -6.84
CA THR A 96 13.05 21.20 -6.18
C THR A 96 13.07 19.74 -5.73
N LEU A 97 13.60 18.82 -6.55
CA LEU A 97 13.78 17.42 -6.16
C LEU A 97 14.79 17.29 -5.02
N LYS A 98 15.94 17.98 -5.10
CA LYS A 98 16.95 18.01 -4.03
C LYS A 98 16.32 18.44 -2.69
N LYS A 99 15.61 19.58 -2.69
CA LYS A 99 14.90 20.09 -1.51
C LYS A 99 13.86 19.12 -0.95
N HIS A 100 13.16 18.39 -1.82
CA HIS A 100 12.21 17.37 -1.38
C HIS A 100 12.91 16.12 -0.81
N GLY A 101 14.02 15.69 -1.41
CA GLY A 101 14.87 14.61 -0.86
C GLY A 101 15.33 14.94 0.56
N GLU A 102 15.90 16.12 0.75
CA GLU A 102 16.35 16.61 2.05
C GLU A 102 15.20 16.66 3.06
N SER A 103 14.07 17.24 2.67
CA SER A 103 12.89 17.35 3.54
C SER A 103 12.35 15.99 3.98
N MET A 104 12.30 15.02 3.06
CA MET A 104 11.90 13.64 3.38
C MET A 104 12.92 12.97 4.30
N ARG A 105 14.23 13.12 4.02
CA ARG A 105 15.33 12.60 4.84
C ARG A 105 15.31 13.17 6.25
N THR A 106 15.13 14.48 6.43
CA THR A 106 15.01 15.10 7.76
C THR A 106 13.77 14.61 8.51
N SER A 107 12.65 14.41 7.80
CA SER A 107 11.40 13.91 8.41
C SER A 107 11.55 12.49 8.98
N ILE A 108 12.39 11.65 8.38
CA ILE A 108 12.66 10.30 8.89
C ILE A 108 13.85 10.25 9.86
N SER A 109 14.90 11.07 9.68
CA SER A 109 16.05 11.14 10.61
C SER A 109 15.70 11.74 11.97
N SER A 110 14.77 12.71 12.03
CA SER A 110 14.20 13.19 13.30
C SER A 110 13.45 12.10 14.07
N THR A 111 13.00 11.06 13.36
CA THR A 111 12.35 9.88 13.95
C THR A 111 13.37 8.83 14.43
N ALA A 112 14.54 8.75 13.79
CA ALA A 112 15.65 7.88 14.20
C ALA A 112 16.28 8.33 15.53
N ALA A 113 16.46 9.63 15.76
CA ALA A 113 17.03 10.16 17.01
C ALA A 113 16.14 9.90 18.25
N ALA A 114 14.82 9.81 18.07
CA ALA A 114 13.89 9.45 19.15
C ALA A 114 13.84 7.93 19.44
N SER A 115 14.37 7.10 18.53
CA SER A 115 14.28 5.64 18.60
C SER A 115 15.55 4.96 19.12
N THR A 116 16.67 5.68 19.26
CA THR A 116 17.97 5.12 19.68
C THR A 116 18.08 4.78 21.18
N ALA A 117 17.00 4.86 21.96
CA ALA A 117 17.03 4.51 23.39
C ALA A 117 16.74 3.03 23.70
N ARG A 118 16.46 2.14 22.73
CA ARG A 118 16.40 0.68 22.98
C ARG A 118 16.95 -0.14 21.80
N HIS A 119 18.15 -0.66 21.96
CA HIS A 119 18.78 -1.75 21.19
C HIS A 119 18.16 -3.13 21.56
N PRO A 120 18.45 -4.24 20.86
CA PRO A 120 18.73 -4.45 19.43
C PRO A 120 17.88 -5.59 18.80
N VAL A 121 18.02 -5.70 17.48
CA VAL A 121 17.42 -6.64 16.52
C VAL A 121 17.58 -8.13 16.89
N SER A 122 16.51 -8.93 16.70
CA SER A 122 16.55 -10.33 16.24
C SER A 122 15.16 -10.74 15.71
N HIS A 123 15.06 -11.14 14.45
CA HIS A 123 13.95 -11.99 13.91
C HIS A 123 13.96 -13.37 14.61
N PRO A 124 12.93 -14.25 14.52
CA PRO A 124 11.63 -14.21 13.81
C PRO A 124 10.43 -14.55 14.75
N GLU A 125 9.21 -14.68 14.21
CA GLU A 125 7.96 -15.13 14.88
C GLU A 125 7.24 -14.15 15.81
N GLU A 126 6.25 -13.41 15.27
CA GLU A 126 4.97 -13.22 15.98
C GLU A 126 3.82 -12.89 15.02
N TYR A 127 3.62 -13.75 14.02
CA TYR A 127 2.33 -13.86 13.31
C TYR A 127 1.35 -14.67 14.15
N SER A 128 1.12 -14.28 15.40
CA SER A 128 0.18 -14.96 16.28
C SER A 128 -0.18 -14.04 17.44
N LYS A 129 -1.39 -13.46 17.38
CA LYS A 129 -2.37 -13.31 18.48
C LYS A 129 -3.19 -12.01 18.36
N ARG A 130 -3.94 -11.83 17.27
CA ARG A 130 -5.19 -11.05 17.31
C ARG A 130 -6.35 -11.90 16.82
N LYS A 131 -6.62 -12.96 17.59
CA LYS A 131 -7.79 -13.85 17.43
C LYS A 131 -9.11 -13.21 17.86
N PHE A 132 -9.10 -12.04 18.52
CA PHE A 132 -10.29 -11.49 19.18
C PHE A 132 -10.41 -9.95 19.09
N GLY A 133 -9.66 -9.32 18.18
CA GLY A 133 -9.70 -7.87 17.97
C GLY A 133 -10.57 -7.50 16.77
N GLU A 134 -11.19 -6.33 16.85
CA GLU A 134 -11.77 -5.68 15.67
C GLU A 134 -10.64 -5.35 14.68
N LEU A 135 -10.87 -5.68 13.41
CA LEU A 135 -9.95 -5.44 12.30
C LEU A 135 -10.12 -4.02 11.81
N ASP A 136 -9.02 -3.41 11.40
CA ASP A 136 -9.01 -2.07 10.82
C ASP A 136 -8.36 -2.08 9.43
N ILE A 137 -8.30 -0.90 8.81
CA ILE A 137 -7.74 -0.75 7.45
C ILE A 137 -6.29 -1.27 7.34
N GLY A 138 -5.52 -1.28 8.43
CA GLY A 138 -4.17 -1.84 8.48
C GLY A 138 -4.15 -3.35 8.30
N ASP A 139 -5.24 -4.05 8.63
CA ASP A 139 -5.37 -5.50 8.47
C ASP A 139 -5.76 -5.91 7.04
N LEU A 140 -5.96 -4.97 6.11
CA LEU A 140 -6.39 -5.26 4.74
C LEU A 140 -5.47 -6.28 4.02
N LYS A 141 -4.15 -6.20 4.22
CA LYS A 141 -3.20 -7.18 3.64
C LYS A 141 -3.41 -8.57 4.22
N THR A 142 -3.60 -8.66 5.53
CA THR A 142 -3.85 -9.91 6.25
C THR A 142 -5.18 -10.54 5.83
N VAL A 143 -6.24 -9.75 5.77
CA VAL A 143 -7.58 -10.16 5.29
C VAL A 143 -7.51 -10.73 3.88
N ARG A 144 -6.84 -10.02 2.95
CA ARG A 144 -6.64 -10.52 1.58
C ARG A 144 -5.85 -11.82 1.54
N SER A 145 -4.76 -11.90 2.31
CA SER A 145 -3.93 -13.11 2.39
C SER A 145 -4.71 -14.32 2.87
N VAL A 146 -5.57 -14.16 3.88
CA VAL A 146 -6.45 -15.23 4.39
C VAL A 146 -7.47 -15.67 3.35
N LEU A 147 -8.13 -14.72 2.65
CA LEU A 147 -9.08 -15.05 1.58
C LEU A 147 -8.40 -15.78 0.42
N THR A 148 -7.21 -15.34 0.01
CA THR A 148 -6.42 -16.00 -1.04
C THR A 148 -6.00 -17.41 -0.63
N LYS A 149 -5.49 -17.60 0.58
CA LYS A 149 -5.13 -18.93 1.11
C LYS A 149 -6.35 -19.84 1.26
N ALA A 150 -7.51 -19.27 1.55
CA ALA A 150 -8.78 -19.99 1.58
C ALA A 150 -9.36 -20.29 0.18
N MET A 151 -8.68 -19.81 -0.87
CA MET A 151 -9.09 -19.94 -2.27
C MET A 151 -10.43 -19.28 -2.57
N PHE A 152 -10.79 -18.23 -1.83
CA PHE A 152 -11.99 -17.46 -2.09
C PHE A 152 -11.84 -16.67 -3.40
N GLY A 153 -12.78 -16.86 -4.33
CA GLY A 153 -12.72 -16.25 -5.66
C GLY A 153 -13.08 -14.76 -5.66
N PRO A 154 -12.31 -13.89 -6.34
CA PRO A 154 -12.57 -12.45 -6.39
C PRO A 154 -13.87 -12.08 -7.12
N VAL A 155 -14.42 -12.98 -7.93
CA VAL A 155 -15.68 -12.77 -8.68
C VAL A 155 -16.91 -12.57 -7.77
N HIS A 156 -16.85 -13.03 -6.52
CA HIS A 156 -17.94 -12.91 -5.54
C HIS A 156 -17.90 -11.63 -4.70
N TRP A 157 -17.11 -10.63 -5.10
CA TRP A 157 -16.92 -9.39 -4.33
C TRP A 157 -18.22 -8.64 -4.03
N THR A 158 -19.19 -8.64 -4.95
CA THR A 158 -20.49 -7.97 -4.77
C THR A 158 -21.31 -8.64 -3.67
N ASP A 159 -21.46 -9.97 -3.74
CA ASP A 159 -22.23 -10.75 -2.75
C ASP A 159 -21.56 -10.72 -1.37
N LEU A 160 -20.23 -10.77 -1.35
CA LEU A 160 -19.45 -10.60 -0.14
C LEU A 160 -19.68 -9.20 0.45
N GLY A 161 -19.62 -8.15 -0.37
CA GLY A 161 -19.82 -6.77 0.08
C GLY A 161 -21.20 -6.53 0.70
N LEU A 162 -22.26 -7.06 0.09
CA LEU A 162 -23.61 -7.01 0.66
C LEU A 162 -23.67 -7.74 2.00
N SER A 163 -23.08 -8.93 2.08
CA SER A 163 -23.04 -9.74 3.30
C SER A 163 -22.22 -9.10 4.43
N LEU A 164 -21.27 -8.23 4.09
CA LEU A 164 -20.47 -7.43 5.02
C LEU A 164 -21.18 -6.15 5.48
N GLY A 165 -22.32 -5.80 4.90
CA GLY A 165 -23.11 -4.61 5.26
C GLY A 165 -22.92 -3.39 4.36
N LEU A 166 -22.20 -3.52 3.23
CA LEU A 166 -22.16 -2.47 2.21
C LEU A 166 -23.47 -2.46 1.42
N ILE A 167 -23.88 -1.30 0.92
CA ILE A 167 -25.10 -1.16 0.12
C ILE A 167 -24.80 -1.22 -1.38
N MET A 168 -25.79 -1.66 -2.18
CA MET A 168 -25.64 -1.80 -3.64
C MET A 168 -25.15 -0.51 -4.34
N PRO A 169 -25.57 0.72 -3.96
CA PRO A 169 -24.99 1.95 -4.53
C PRO A 169 -23.46 2.04 -4.37
N THR A 170 -22.93 1.70 -3.19
CA THR A 170 -21.49 1.67 -2.91
C THR A 170 -20.78 0.64 -3.76
N LEU A 171 -21.36 -0.56 -3.89
CA LEU A 171 -20.80 -1.64 -4.72
C LEU A 171 -20.82 -1.27 -6.21
N ASN A 172 -21.89 -0.63 -6.69
CA ASN A 172 -21.96 -0.10 -8.06
C ASN A 172 -20.85 0.92 -8.34
N VAL A 173 -20.50 1.76 -7.37
CA VAL A 173 -19.37 2.70 -7.50
C VAL A 173 -18.05 1.93 -7.62
N ILE A 174 -17.83 0.89 -6.81
CA ILE A 174 -16.64 0.03 -6.90
C ILE A 174 -16.55 -0.64 -8.27
N GLY A 175 -17.63 -1.25 -8.76
CA GLY A 175 -17.66 -1.94 -10.06
C GLY A 175 -17.57 -1.02 -11.28
N ARG A 176 -17.70 0.30 -11.11
CA ARG A 176 -17.47 1.29 -12.17
C ARG A 176 -16.05 1.83 -12.18
N THR A 177 -15.21 1.45 -11.21
CA THR A 177 -13.79 1.79 -11.26
C THR A 177 -13.11 0.98 -12.37
N ASN A 178 -12.13 1.58 -13.05
CA ASN A 178 -11.31 0.86 -14.03
C ASN A 178 -10.41 -0.11 -13.26
N GLY A 179 -10.76 -1.38 -13.26
CA GLY A 179 -10.07 -2.44 -12.51
C GLY A 179 -10.65 -3.81 -12.83
N ASP A 180 -10.06 -4.85 -12.24
CA ASP A 180 -10.57 -6.22 -12.36
C ASP A 180 -11.30 -6.68 -11.09
N ALA A 181 -11.74 -7.94 -11.07
CA ALA A 181 -12.40 -8.51 -9.89
C ALA A 181 -11.52 -8.48 -8.62
N ASN A 182 -10.18 -8.51 -8.75
CA ASN A 182 -9.28 -8.40 -7.61
C ASN A 182 -9.24 -6.98 -7.04
N ASP A 183 -9.26 -5.97 -7.91
CA ASP A 183 -9.37 -4.58 -7.50
C ASP A 183 -10.72 -4.32 -6.79
N TYR A 184 -11.81 -4.87 -7.32
CA TYR A 184 -13.13 -4.72 -6.73
C TYR A 184 -13.24 -5.42 -5.38
N LEU A 185 -12.71 -6.65 -5.25
CA LEU A 185 -12.61 -7.34 -3.98
C LEU A 185 -11.79 -6.53 -2.97
N LYS A 186 -10.64 -5.98 -3.37
CA LYS A 186 -9.79 -5.16 -2.51
C LYS A 186 -10.52 -3.91 -2.02
N LEU A 187 -11.23 -3.20 -2.89
CA LEU A 187 -12.02 -2.01 -2.53
C LEU A 187 -13.19 -2.37 -1.61
N THR A 188 -13.84 -3.49 -1.85
CA THR A 188 -14.92 -4.02 -1.00
C THR A 188 -14.42 -4.26 0.42
N LEU A 189 -13.30 -4.95 0.56
CA LEU A 189 -12.68 -5.22 1.86
C LEU A 189 -12.19 -3.94 2.53
N GLN A 190 -11.64 -2.99 1.77
CA GLN A 190 -11.28 -1.68 2.29
C GLN A 190 -12.50 -0.95 2.87
N TYR A 191 -13.61 -0.91 2.14
CA TYR A 191 -14.81 -0.19 2.58
C TYR A 191 -15.47 -0.86 3.79
N TRP A 192 -15.41 -2.19 3.86
CA TRP A 192 -15.80 -2.93 5.06
C TRP A 192 -14.91 -2.58 6.26
N LEU A 193 -13.58 -2.59 6.13
CA LEU A 193 -12.63 -2.25 7.21
C LEU A 193 -12.71 -0.78 7.63
N GLU A 194 -13.14 0.11 6.72
CA GLU A 194 -13.47 1.52 7.01
C GLU A 194 -14.85 1.70 7.68
N LYS A 195 -15.59 0.60 7.91
CA LYS A 195 -16.94 0.56 8.49
C LYS A 195 -17.94 1.47 7.75
N LYS A 196 -17.89 1.48 6.41
CA LYS A 196 -18.85 2.25 5.61
C LYS A 196 -20.25 1.66 5.66
N ASP A 197 -21.24 2.48 5.34
CA ASP A 197 -22.65 2.08 5.23
C ASP A 197 -23.17 1.42 6.51
N ASN A 198 -23.69 0.18 6.42
CA ASN A 198 -24.33 -0.54 7.51
C ASN A 198 -23.41 -1.62 8.11
N VAL A 199 -22.09 -1.47 8.01
CA VAL A 199 -21.13 -2.43 8.58
C VAL A 199 -21.26 -2.44 10.11
N THR A 200 -21.77 -3.54 10.67
CA THR A 200 -22.00 -3.68 12.12
C THR A 200 -20.78 -4.18 12.89
N GLY A 201 -19.70 -4.54 12.20
CA GLY A 201 -18.42 -4.91 12.81
C GLY A 201 -17.43 -5.53 11.83
N THR A 202 -16.15 -5.41 12.15
CA THR A 202 -15.04 -5.86 11.29
C THR A 202 -14.24 -6.97 11.97
N THR A 203 -14.86 -8.10 12.28
CA THR A 203 -14.17 -9.26 12.89
C THR A 203 -13.92 -10.37 11.87
N TRP A 204 -13.00 -11.28 12.18
CA TRP A 204 -12.83 -12.50 11.40
C TRP A 204 -14.11 -13.34 11.33
N ASP A 205 -14.88 -13.41 12.42
CA ASP A 205 -16.18 -14.11 12.44
C ASP A 205 -17.19 -13.48 11.48
N ASN A 206 -17.25 -12.14 11.40
CA ASN A 206 -18.11 -11.46 10.45
C ASN A 206 -17.70 -11.77 9.02
N LEU A 207 -16.39 -11.77 8.72
CA LEU A 207 -15.89 -12.10 7.39
C LEU A 207 -16.16 -13.57 7.03
N ILE A 208 -15.90 -14.51 7.93
CA ILE A 208 -16.18 -15.94 7.72
C ILE A 208 -17.68 -16.15 7.46
N ARG A 209 -18.55 -15.50 8.25
CA ARG A 209 -20.00 -15.56 8.05
C ARG A 209 -20.40 -14.99 6.70
N ALA A 210 -19.83 -13.85 6.30
CA ALA A 210 -20.12 -13.21 5.02
C ALA A 210 -19.67 -14.08 3.84
N VAL A 211 -18.48 -14.68 3.91
CA VAL A 211 -17.99 -15.65 2.91
C VAL A 211 -18.95 -16.84 2.81
N ARG A 212 -19.41 -17.38 3.95
CA ARG A 212 -20.40 -18.47 3.97
C ARG A 212 -21.71 -18.07 3.27
N SER A 213 -22.17 -16.84 3.48
CA SER A 213 -23.39 -16.29 2.83
C SER A 213 -23.27 -16.16 1.31
N THR A 214 -22.05 -16.09 0.74
CA THR A 214 -21.85 -16.13 -0.73
C THR A 214 -22.04 -17.53 -1.33
N GLY A 215 -22.21 -18.56 -0.51
CA GLY A 215 -22.29 -19.97 -0.92
C GLY A 215 -20.95 -20.72 -0.85
N ASP A 216 -19.83 -20.02 -0.67
CA ASP A 216 -18.50 -20.63 -0.56
C ASP A 216 -18.20 -21.13 0.87
N ASN A 217 -18.96 -22.16 1.28
CA ASN A 217 -18.76 -22.84 2.56
C ASN A 217 -17.34 -23.41 2.70
N ALA A 218 -16.76 -23.90 1.59
CA ALA A 218 -15.43 -24.49 1.59
C ALA A 218 -14.34 -23.45 1.91
N ALA A 219 -14.40 -22.25 1.31
CA ALA A 219 -13.50 -21.16 1.67
C ALA A 219 -13.69 -20.74 3.13
N ALA A 220 -14.93 -20.63 3.62
CA ALA A 220 -15.20 -20.29 5.02
C ALA A 220 -14.55 -21.27 6.01
N GLU A 221 -14.64 -22.58 5.75
CA GLU A 221 -13.98 -23.60 6.59
C GLU A 221 -12.45 -23.52 6.50
N ARG A 222 -11.89 -23.29 5.30
CA ARG A 222 -10.44 -23.07 5.15
C ARG A 222 -9.96 -21.84 5.91
N MET A 223 -10.71 -20.74 5.88
CA MET A 223 -10.40 -19.54 6.65
C MET A 223 -10.34 -19.83 8.15
N GLN A 224 -11.31 -20.58 8.68
CA GLN A 224 -11.27 -21.01 10.08
C GLN A 224 -10.02 -21.84 10.38
N GLY A 225 -9.62 -22.74 9.47
CA GLY A 225 -8.39 -23.52 9.57
C GLY A 225 -7.12 -22.67 9.55
N ILE A 226 -7.02 -21.70 8.63
CA ILE A 226 -5.88 -20.78 8.51
C ILE A 226 -5.72 -19.91 9.74
N LEU A 227 -6.84 -19.51 10.34
CA LEU A 227 -6.81 -18.63 11.48
C LEU A 227 -6.42 -19.37 12.76
N LYS A 228 -6.68 -20.67 12.91
CA LYS A 228 -6.38 -21.48 14.13
C LYS A 228 -4.90 -21.44 14.50
#